data_AF-A0A536ZSB2-F1
#
_entry.id   AF-A0A536ZSB2-F1
#
_cell.length_a   1.000
_cell.length_b   1.000
_cell.length_c   1.000
_cell.angle_alpha   90.00
_cell.angle_beta   90.00
_cell.angle_gamma   90.00
#
_symmetry.space_group_name_H-M   'P 1'
#
loop_
_entity.id
_entity.type
_entity.pdbx_description
1 polymer ?
#
loop_
_entity_poly.entity_id
_entity_poly.type
_entity_poly.pdbx_seq_one_letter_code
_entity_poly.pdbx_strand_id
1 'polypeptide(L)'
;MLAMLFFRQTATGAGSILAPLRRRVHDSSSQGTFRRQRFGYTVSALARSRPMPAISIKRRHKLDHKKAKAAAEKIARDLNKRFGLTYEWEGDHIAFERPGLSGSLQVGKTDVRLDVELSFVLFALKGPIEQQINKELDALFGKA
;
A
#
# COMPACT_ATOMS: atom_id res chain seq x y z
N MET A 1 -3.35 32.85 -20.63
CA MET A 1 -3.72 32.89 -19.19
C MET A 1 -2.96 31.77 -18.50
N LEU A 2 -2.00 31.96 -17.60
CA LEU A 2 -1.56 33.11 -16.82
C LEU A 2 -0.05 32.91 -16.48
N ALA A 3 0.68 34.01 -16.38
CA ALA A 3 2.12 34.18 -16.05
C ALA A 3 2.54 33.50 -14.73
N MET A 4 3.77 32.98 -14.56
CA MET A 4 5.04 33.67 -14.24
C MET A 4 5.01 34.57 -12.98
N LEU A 5 6.10 34.56 -12.19
CA LEU A 5 6.47 35.32 -10.96
C LEU A 5 6.24 34.51 -9.65
N PHE A 6 7.23 34.22 -8.79
CA PHE A 6 8.29 35.02 -8.13
C PHE A 6 9.64 34.28 -8.16
N PHE A 7 10.76 34.84 -8.63
CA PHE A 7 11.65 35.88 -8.06
C PHE A 7 12.38 35.51 -6.75
N ARG A 8 13.70 35.71 -6.86
CA ARG A 8 14.86 35.49 -5.96
C ARG A 8 14.69 36.09 -4.56
N GLN A 9 15.43 35.61 -3.54
CA GLN A 9 16.73 36.19 -3.14
C GLN A 9 17.40 35.40 -1.99
N THR A 10 18.70 35.66 -1.90
CA THR A 10 19.87 35.06 -1.26
C THR A 10 20.00 35.22 0.26
N ALA A 11 20.79 34.36 0.89
CA ALA A 11 21.62 34.76 2.03
C ALA A 11 23.00 34.09 1.98
N THR A 12 24.03 34.93 2.00
CA THR A 12 25.47 34.66 2.12
C THR A 12 25.91 35.02 3.54
N GLY A 13 26.84 34.27 4.13
CA GLY A 13 27.61 34.67 5.32
C GLY A 13 28.44 33.49 5.84
N ALA A 14 29.74 33.42 5.50
CA ALA A 14 30.87 33.69 6.39
C ALA A 14 30.88 32.77 7.64
N GLY A 15 31.81 31.84 7.83
CA GLY A 15 33.26 31.97 7.71
C GLY A 15 33.85 32.11 9.12
N SER A 16 34.28 31.00 9.74
CA SER A 16 35.14 30.98 10.93
C SER A 16 35.98 29.70 10.97
N ILE A 17 37.22 29.89 11.42
CA ILE A 17 38.43 29.09 11.23
C ILE A 17 38.81 28.42 12.57
N LEU A 18 39.63 27.35 12.49
CA LEU A 18 40.50 26.72 13.54
C LEU A 18 39.91 25.67 14.53
N ALA A 19 40.16 24.38 14.20
CA ALA A 19 40.93 23.31 14.91
C ALA A 19 41.04 23.31 16.47
N PRO A 20 41.28 22.17 17.19
CA PRO A 20 42.15 21.05 16.79
C PRO A 20 41.80 19.61 17.29
N LEU A 21 42.74 18.71 16.98
CA LEU A 21 42.89 17.28 17.27
C LEU A 21 42.40 16.73 18.62
N ARG A 22 41.74 15.57 18.54
CA ARG A 22 41.88 14.31 19.32
C ARG A 22 40.55 13.55 19.14
N ARG A 23 40.46 12.24 18.99
CA ARG A 23 41.26 11.15 19.54
C ARG A 23 40.96 9.92 18.69
N ARG A 24 41.99 9.11 18.42
CA ARG A 24 41.90 7.76 17.87
C ARG A 24 40.96 6.92 18.76
N VAL A 25 39.86 6.44 18.20
CA VAL A 25 39.08 5.33 18.76
C VAL A 25 39.16 4.18 17.77
N HIS A 26 39.64 3.08 18.31
CA HIS A 26 39.74 1.76 17.71
C HIS A 26 38.39 1.09 17.92
N ASP A 27 37.66 0.73 16.86
CA ASP A 27 36.56 -0.25 16.93
C ASP A 27 36.29 -0.78 15.51
N SER A 28 36.77 -1.99 15.22
CA SER A 28 35.97 -3.22 15.21
C SER A 28 35.12 -3.36 13.95
N SER A 29 35.74 -4.01 12.96
CA SER A 29 35.20 -5.17 12.26
C SER A 29 33.67 -5.34 12.30
N SER A 30 33.03 -4.83 11.24
CA SER A 30 32.15 -5.60 10.37
C SER A 30 31.32 -6.70 11.05
N GLN A 31 30.07 -6.38 11.44
CA GLN A 31 28.91 -7.19 11.07
C GLN A 31 27.68 -6.28 10.94
N GLY A 32 27.10 -6.28 9.74
CA GLY A 32 25.93 -5.49 9.39
C GLY A 32 24.74 -5.86 10.27
N THR A 33 24.37 -4.96 11.17
CA THR A 33 23.07 -4.99 11.82
C THR A 33 22.03 -4.65 10.77
N PHE A 34 21.41 -5.70 10.27
CA PHE A 34 20.20 -5.68 9.46
C PHE A 34 19.19 -4.75 10.15
N ARG A 35 19.13 -3.50 9.66
CA ARG A 35 18.19 -2.49 10.10
C ARG A 35 16.80 -3.03 9.79
N ARG A 36 16.16 -3.67 10.78
CA ARG A 36 14.72 -3.86 10.83
C ARG A 36 14.10 -2.46 10.69
N GLN A 37 13.85 -2.05 9.45
CA GLN A 37 12.98 -0.94 9.18
C GLN A 37 11.60 -1.38 9.63
N ARG A 38 11.28 -0.93 10.84
CA ARG A 38 9.96 -0.90 11.44
C ARG A 38 9.08 -0.11 10.46
N PHE A 39 8.52 -0.82 9.47
CA PHE A 39 7.43 -0.31 8.65
C PHE A 39 6.27 -0.09 9.61
N GLY A 40 6.12 1.15 10.06
CA GLY A 40 4.95 1.60 10.78
C GLY A 40 3.76 1.47 9.86
N TYR A 41 3.10 0.33 9.92
CA TYR A 41 1.69 0.30 9.66
C TYR A 41 1.07 0.84 10.94
N THR A 42 0.57 2.07 10.91
CA THR A 42 -0.53 2.40 11.81
C THR A 42 -1.70 1.55 11.31
N VAL A 43 -1.78 0.30 11.78
CA VAL A 43 -3.07 -0.36 11.84
C VAL A 43 -3.92 0.57 12.69
N SER A 44 -4.93 1.17 12.08
CA SER A 44 -6.06 1.69 12.82
C SER A 44 -6.65 0.50 13.58
N ALA A 45 -6.12 0.28 14.78
CA ALA A 45 -6.47 -0.78 15.70
C ALA A 45 -7.76 -0.39 16.42
N LEU A 46 -8.86 -0.15 15.70
CA LEU A 46 -10.16 0.16 16.30
C LEU A 46 -11.33 -0.32 15.44
N ALA A 47 -11.30 -1.58 15.01
CA ALA A 47 -12.52 -2.32 14.68
C ALA A 47 -12.51 -3.67 15.42
N ARG A 48 -12.61 -3.61 16.76
CA ARG A 48 -13.12 -4.76 17.51
C ARG A 48 -14.64 -4.75 17.35
N SER A 49 -15.16 -5.41 16.32
CA SER A 49 -16.61 -5.63 16.17
C SER A 49 -16.87 -6.85 15.28
N ARG A 50 -17.03 -8.00 15.94
CA ARG A 50 -17.36 -9.35 15.42
C ARG A 50 -16.33 -9.90 14.42
N PRO A 51 -15.94 -11.19 14.49
CA PRO A 51 -15.22 -11.82 13.40
C PRO A 51 -16.18 -11.97 12.22
N MET A 52 -16.38 -10.88 11.48
CA MET A 52 -16.89 -10.96 10.13
C MET A 52 -15.84 -11.74 9.34
N PRO A 53 -16.23 -12.77 8.58
CA PRO A 53 -15.29 -13.50 7.74
C PRO A 53 -14.63 -12.53 6.77
N ALA A 54 -13.38 -12.19 7.07
CA ALA A 54 -12.58 -11.27 6.32
C ALA A 54 -11.53 -12.01 5.49
N ILE A 55 -11.25 -11.48 4.31
CA ILE A 55 -10.16 -11.87 3.44
C ILE A 55 -9.23 -10.66 3.34
N SER A 56 -8.01 -10.79 3.84
CA SER A 56 -6.98 -9.75 3.74
C SER A 56 -5.79 -10.30 2.98
N ILE A 57 -5.48 -9.70 1.83
CA ILE A 57 -4.39 -10.11 0.95
C ILE A 57 -3.50 -8.91 0.67
N LYS A 58 -2.18 -9.10 0.81
CA LYS A 58 -1.18 -8.10 0.46
C LYS A 58 -0.20 -8.68 -0.56
N ARG A 59 0.03 -7.98 -1.66
CA ARG A 59 0.97 -8.39 -2.71
C ARG A 59 1.98 -7.29 -2.99
N ARG A 60 3.27 -7.64 -3.00
CA ARG A 60 4.33 -6.71 -3.38
C ARG A 60 4.42 -6.63 -4.91
N HIS A 61 4.76 -5.46 -5.42
CA HIS A 61 5.02 -5.24 -6.84
C HIS A 61 6.19 -4.30 -7.06
N LYS A 62 6.76 -4.37 -8.26
CA LYS A 62 7.79 -3.43 -8.77
C LYS A 62 7.23 -2.47 -9.83
N LEU A 63 5.91 -2.46 -9.99
CA LEU A 63 5.22 -1.58 -10.94
C LEU A 63 5.28 -0.12 -10.49
N ASP A 64 5.44 0.78 -11.46
CA ASP A 64 5.21 2.21 -11.25
C ASP A 64 3.77 2.46 -10.81
N HIS A 65 3.53 3.52 -10.02
CA HIS A 65 2.21 3.81 -9.44
C HIS A 65 1.09 3.83 -10.48
N LYS A 66 1.32 4.45 -11.65
CA LYS A 66 0.34 4.49 -12.74
C LYS A 66 -0.03 3.10 -13.26
N LYS A 67 0.96 2.21 -13.39
CA LYS A 67 0.75 0.82 -13.82
C LYS A 67 0.05 0.01 -12.72
N ALA A 68 0.40 0.24 -11.46
CA ALA A 68 -0.25 -0.39 -10.32
C ALA A 68 -1.74 -0.01 -10.23
N LYS A 69 -2.09 1.26 -10.43
CA LYS A 69 -3.50 1.70 -10.49
C LYS A 69 -4.25 1.10 -11.67
N ALA A 70 -3.63 1.02 -12.85
CA ALA A 70 -4.24 0.37 -14.01
C ALA A 70 -4.48 -1.14 -13.80
N ALA A 71 -3.55 -1.82 -13.11
CA ALA A 71 -3.72 -3.21 -12.69
C ALA A 71 -4.85 -3.36 -11.65
N ALA A 72 -4.88 -2.51 -10.63
CA ALA A 72 -5.93 -2.50 -9.61
C ALA A 72 -7.32 -2.23 -10.22
N GLU A 73 -7.42 -1.30 -11.16
CA GLU A 73 -8.64 -1.01 -11.92
C GLU A 73 -9.10 -2.25 -12.72
N LYS A 74 -8.16 -3.01 -13.30
CA LYS A 74 -8.50 -4.27 -13.98
C LYS A 74 -9.07 -5.29 -12.99
N ILE A 75 -8.47 -5.44 -11.82
CA ILE A 75 -9.01 -6.30 -10.74
C ILE A 75 -10.43 -5.87 -10.39
N ALA A 76 -10.67 -4.58 -10.20
CA ALA A 76 -11.98 -4.07 -9.83
C ALA A 76 -13.06 -4.43 -10.85
N ARG A 77 -12.77 -4.26 -12.15
CA ARG A 77 -13.66 -4.70 -13.24
C ARG A 77 -13.88 -6.20 -13.25
N ASP A 78 -12.84 -7.00 -13.06
CA ASP A 78 -12.95 -8.46 -13.08
C ASP A 78 -13.76 -8.97 -11.88
N LEU A 79 -13.58 -8.37 -10.70
CA LEU A 79 -14.39 -8.65 -9.51
C LEU A 79 -15.84 -8.19 -9.68
N ASN A 80 -16.09 -7.01 -10.27
CA ASN A 80 -17.44 -6.57 -10.63
C ASN A 80 -18.11 -7.60 -11.56
N LYS A 81 -17.46 -7.95 -12.66
CA LYS A 81 -18.01 -8.90 -13.64
C LYS A 81 -18.33 -10.28 -13.03
N ARG A 82 -17.50 -10.74 -12.09
CA ARG A 82 -17.65 -12.08 -11.46
C ARG A 82 -18.65 -12.11 -10.31
N PHE A 83 -18.69 -11.06 -9.49
CA PHE A 83 -19.44 -11.04 -8.24
C PHE A 83 -20.62 -10.06 -8.25
N GLY A 84 -20.76 -9.25 -9.30
CA GLY A 84 -21.79 -8.21 -9.41
C GLY A 84 -21.65 -7.16 -8.32
N LEU A 85 -20.41 -6.70 -8.05
CA LEU A 85 -20.12 -5.63 -7.10
C LEU A 85 -19.94 -4.29 -7.81
N THR A 86 -20.36 -3.20 -7.18
CA THR A 86 -20.00 -1.86 -7.62
C THR A 86 -18.67 -1.46 -7.01
N TYR A 87 -17.96 -0.56 -7.69
CA TYR A 87 -16.70 -0.05 -7.18
C TYR A 87 -16.48 1.40 -7.58
N GLU A 88 -15.76 2.13 -6.72
CA GLU A 88 -15.43 3.53 -6.93
C GLU A 88 -13.99 3.83 -6.49
N TRP A 89 -13.37 4.81 -7.14
CA TRP A 89 -12.02 5.27 -6.79
C TRP A 89 -12.06 6.41 -5.79
N GLU A 90 -11.22 6.28 -4.76
CA GLU A 90 -10.94 7.32 -3.77
C GLU A 90 -9.42 7.51 -3.65
N GLY A 91 -8.88 8.45 -4.42
CA GLY A 91 -7.43 8.66 -4.48
C GLY A 91 -6.72 7.41 -4.99
N ASP A 92 -5.98 6.72 -4.11
CA ASP A 92 -5.26 5.47 -4.41
C ASP A 92 -5.96 4.21 -3.87
N HIS A 93 -7.24 4.34 -3.53
CA HIS A 93 -8.07 3.27 -3.01
C HIS A 93 -9.24 3.00 -3.95
N ILE A 94 -9.67 1.74 -4.04
CA ILE A 94 -10.93 1.34 -4.65
C ILE A 94 -11.82 0.81 -3.54
N ALA A 95 -13.00 1.38 -3.34
CA ALA A 95 -14.03 0.82 -2.48
C ALA A 95 -14.88 -0.17 -3.28
N PHE A 96 -15.24 -1.31 -2.68
CA PHE A 96 -16.13 -2.30 -3.27
C PHE A 96 -17.36 -2.47 -2.40
N GLU A 97 -18.54 -2.47 -3.02
CA GLU A 97 -19.79 -2.67 -2.29
C GLU A 97 -20.79 -3.51 -3.07
N ARG A 98 -21.49 -4.38 -2.34
CA ARG A 98 -22.78 -4.97 -2.72
C ARG A 98 -23.44 -5.58 -1.48
N PRO A 99 -24.74 -5.92 -1.55
CA PRO A 99 -25.38 -6.68 -0.50
C PRO A 99 -24.61 -7.96 -0.17
N GLY A 100 -24.10 -8.01 1.06
CA GLY A 100 -23.41 -9.17 1.62
C GLY A 100 -21.90 -9.27 1.39
N LEU A 101 -21.28 -8.32 0.66
CA LEU A 101 -19.82 -8.21 0.50
C LEU A 101 -19.42 -6.73 0.43
N SER A 102 -18.50 -6.33 1.29
CA SER A 102 -17.86 -5.00 1.26
C SER A 102 -16.34 -5.17 1.24
N GLY A 103 -15.60 -4.16 0.79
CA GLY A 103 -14.15 -4.23 0.84
C GLY A 103 -13.45 -3.01 0.26
N SER A 104 -12.12 -3.05 0.27
CA SER A 104 -11.28 -2.03 -0.35
C SER A 104 -9.98 -2.59 -0.90
N LEU A 105 -9.49 -2.02 -2.01
CA LEU A 105 -8.17 -2.26 -2.59
C LEU A 105 -7.34 -0.99 -2.54
N GLN A 106 -6.31 -0.98 -1.70
CA GLN A 106 -5.34 0.10 -1.63
C GLN A 106 -4.15 -0.18 -2.54
N VAL A 107 -3.75 0.85 -3.32
CA VAL A 107 -2.58 0.82 -4.19
C VAL A 107 -1.46 1.63 -3.56
N GLY A 108 -0.51 0.95 -2.93
CA GLY A 108 0.71 1.54 -2.41
C GLY A 108 1.83 1.61 -3.46
N LYS A 109 2.96 2.21 -3.07
CA LYS A 109 4.13 2.36 -3.96
C LYS A 109 4.78 1.03 -4.33
N THR A 110 4.81 0.09 -3.39
CA THR A 110 5.53 -1.20 -3.51
C THR A 110 4.64 -2.40 -3.26
N ASP A 111 3.39 -2.15 -2.87
CA ASP A 111 2.44 -3.20 -2.57
C ASP A 111 1.02 -2.74 -2.78
N VAL A 112 0.16 -3.70 -3.09
CA VAL A 112 -1.28 -3.56 -3.05
C VAL A 112 -1.83 -4.35 -1.87
N ARG A 113 -2.89 -3.82 -1.27
CA ARG A 113 -3.58 -4.44 -0.14
C ARG A 113 -5.07 -4.49 -0.42
N LEU A 114 -5.64 -5.69 -0.39
CA LEU A 114 -7.05 -5.93 -0.55
C LEU A 114 -7.61 -6.45 0.78
N ASP A 115 -8.64 -5.79 1.29
CA ASP A 115 -9.40 -6.22 2.45
C ASP A 115 -10.87 -6.37 2.03
N VAL A 116 -11.45 -7.55 2.24
CA VAL A 116 -12.85 -7.87 1.89
C VAL A 116 -13.53 -8.48 3.10
N GLU A 117 -14.72 -7.99 3.42
CA GLU A 117 -15.59 -8.51 4.46
C GLU A 117 -16.80 -9.17 3.82
N LEU A 118 -17.09 -10.39 4.28
CA LEU A 118 -18.25 -11.15 3.85
C LEU A 118 -19.31 -11.14 4.95
N SER A 119 -20.56 -10.96 4.55
CA SER A 119 -21.71 -11.20 5.42
C SER A 119 -21.90 -12.70 5.69
N PHE A 120 -22.70 -13.02 6.70
CA PHE A 120 -23.04 -14.40 7.06
C PHE A 120 -23.58 -15.22 5.88
N VAL A 121 -24.34 -14.59 4.97
CA VAL A 121 -24.92 -15.25 3.79
C VAL A 121 -23.84 -15.80 2.84
N LEU A 122 -22.69 -15.12 2.72
CA LEU A 122 -21.61 -15.51 1.82
C LEU A 122 -20.48 -16.26 2.52
N PHE A 123 -20.60 -16.58 3.80
CA PHE A 123 -19.54 -17.21 4.58
C PHE A 123 -19.06 -18.54 3.99
N ALA A 124 -19.98 -19.41 3.57
CA ALA A 124 -19.65 -20.70 2.96
C ALA A 124 -18.88 -20.57 1.64
N LEU A 125 -19.00 -19.41 0.97
CA LEU A 125 -18.31 -19.11 -0.29
C LEU A 125 -16.96 -18.41 -0.09
N LYS A 126 -16.52 -18.18 1.17
CA LYS A 126 -15.23 -17.52 1.46
C LYS A 126 -14.07 -18.16 0.71
N GLY A 127 -13.95 -19.48 0.75
CA GLY A 127 -12.84 -20.22 0.12
C GLY A 127 -12.75 -19.96 -1.39
N PRO A 128 -13.83 -20.23 -2.16
CA PRO A 128 -13.87 -19.92 -3.59
C PRO A 128 -13.61 -18.43 -3.92
N ILE A 129 -14.18 -17.51 -3.14
CA ILE A 129 -13.97 -16.05 -3.32
C ILE A 129 -12.50 -15.69 -3.12
N GLU A 130 -11.89 -16.17 -2.03
CA GLU A 130 -10.48 -15.93 -1.70
C GLU A 130 -9.54 -16.51 -2.76
N GLN A 131 -9.81 -17.71 -3.25
CA GLN A 131 -9.04 -18.33 -4.34
C GLN A 131 -9.11 -17.52 -5.62
N GLN A 132 -10.31 -17.06 -5.99
CA GLN A 132 -10.50 -16.27 -7.20
C GLN A 132 -9.82 -14.91 -7.11
N ILE A 133 -9.92 -14.24 -5.96
CA ILE A 133 -9.21 -13.00 -5.68
C ILE A 133 -7.69 -13.19 -5.80
N ASN A 134 -7.14 -14.25 -5.19
CA ASN A 134 -5.72 -14.55 -5.29
C ASN A 134 -5.29 -14.74 -6.75
N LYS A 135 -6.08 -15.45 -7.55
CA LYS A 135 -5.80 -15.66 -8.97
C LYS A 135 -5.71 -14.34 -9.76
N GLU A 136 -6.63 -13.41 -9.53
CA GLU A 136 -6.61 -12.10 -10.23
C GLU A 136 -5.43 -11.24 -9.77
N LEU A 137 -5.12 -11.23 -8.47
CA LEU A 137 -3.97 -10.52 -7.92
C LEU A 137 -2.64 -11.08 -8.45
N ASP A 138 -2.48 -12.41 -8.44
CA ASP A 138 -1.26 -13.08 -8.90
C ASP A 138 -1.04 -12.85 -10.41
N ALA A 139 -2.11 -12.80 -11.20
CA ALA A 139 -2.03 -12.55 -12.64
C ALA A 139 -1.51 -11.15 -13.00
N LEU A 140 -1.70 -10.16 -12.11
CA LEU A 140 -1.40 -8.75 -12.40
C LEU A 140 -0.19 -8.20 -11.64
N PHE A 141 0.05 -8.69 -10.43
CA PHE A 141 1.15 -8.25 -9.58
C PHE A 141 2.25 -9.30 -9.41
N GLY A 142 2.01 -10.52 -9.90
CA GLY A 142 2.88 -11.68 -9.69
C GLY A 142 2.56 -12.40 -8.38
N LYS A 143 3.02 -13.65 -8.29
CA LYS A 143 2.87 -14.48 -7.09
C LYS A 143 3.77 -13.93 -5.98
N ALA A 144 3.26 -13.85 -4.75
CA ALA A 144 4.11 -13.57 -3.57
C ALA A 144 4.91 -14.80 -3.12
#